data_AF-A0A7C7YRJ4-F1
#
_entry.id   AF-A0A7C7YRJ4-F1
#
_cell.length_a   1.000
_cell.length_b   1.000
_cell.length_c   1.000
_cell.angle_alpha   90.00
_cell.angle_beta   90.00
_cell.angle_gamma   90.00
#
_symmetry.space_group_name_H-M   'P 1'
#
loop_
_entity.id
_entity.type
_entity.pdbx_description
1 polymer ?
#
loop_
_entity_poly.entity_id
_entity_poly.type
_entity_poly.pdbx_seq_one_letter_code
_entity_poly.pdbx_strand_id
1 'polypeptide(L)'
;MHHKKFQHPRDDSLGFEYDFWHPNNGIAMEIMGYRADDEVYKDLLKFHVHAETAVGVLWVSRYKWISNQQTDTNLKAARKAVAFADTYMNVNFLELLPYDWDETDDPGSWILRHVEA
;
A
#
# COMPACT_ATOMS: atom_id res chain seq x y z
N MET A 1 -14.02 6.33 -1.85
CA MET A 1 -13.63 7.72 -1.55
C MET A 1 -12.13 7.83 -1.70
N HIS A 2 -11.62 8.90 -2.30
CA HIS A 2 -10.19 9.15 -2.46
C HIS A 2 -9.69 10.02 -1.29
N HIS A 3 -8.45 9.83 -0.84
CA HIS A 3 -7.77 10.64 0.18
C HIS A 3 -8.61 10.85 1.44
N LYS A 4 -9.07 9.75 2.05
CA LYS A 4 -9.96 9.81 3.21
C LYS A 4 -9.13 9.83 4.49
N LYS A 5 -9.29 10.91 5.26
CA LYS A 5 -8.68 11.09 6.58
C LYS A 5 -9.50 10.44 7.69
N PHE A 6 -8.79 9.89 8.66
CA PHE A 6 -9.30 9.24 9.86
C PHE A 6 -8.51 9.70 11.08
N GLN A 7 -9.17 9.67 12.23
CA GLN A 7 -8.54 9.92 13.51
C GLN A 7 -7.95 8.61 14.06
N HIS A 8 -6.80 8.71 14.73
CA HIS A 8 -6.25 7.59 15.48
C HIS A 8 -7.18 7.25 16.67
N PRO A 9 -7.57 5.99 16.87
CA PRO A 9 -8.62 5.60 17.82
C PRO A 9 -8.22 5.73 19.30
N ARG A 10 -6.94 5.98 19.59
CA ARG A 10 -6.42 6.16 20.96
C ARG A 10 -5.76 7.51 21.21
N ASP A 11 -5.58 8.33 20.17
CA ASP A 11 -4.90 9.61 20.27
C ASP A 11 -5.55 10.62 19.33
N ASP A 12 -6.39 11.49 19.89
CA ASP A 12 -7.16 12.48 19.14
C ASP A 12 -6.29 13.62 18.56
N SER A 13 -4.99 13.64 18.86
CA SER A 13 -4.03 14.55 18.22
C SER A 13 -3.42 13.98 16.93
N LEU A 14 -3.58 12.67 16.69
CA LEU A 14 -2.95 11.96 15.57
C LEU A 14 -3.97 11.50 14.52
N GLY A 15 -3.73 11.81 13.26
CA GLY A 15 -4.54 11.34 12.14
C GLY A 15 -3.76 10.46 11.18
N PHE A 16 -4.49 9.71 10.35
CA PHE A 16 -3.94 9.04 9.18
C PHE A 16 -4.89 9.20 7.99
N GLU A 17 -4.39 8.87 6.80
CA GLU A 17 -5.12 8.99 5.55
C GLU A 17 -4.89 7.72 4.74
N TYR A 18 -5.95 7.23 4.11
CA TYR A 18 -5.86 6.24 3.02
C TYR A 18 -5.99 6.93 1.68
N ASP A 19 -5.23 6.45 0.70
CA ASP A 19 -5.45 6.84 -0.70
C ASP A 19 -6.87 6.49 -1.14
N PHE A 20 -7.40 5.32 -0.76
CA PHE A 20 -8.79 4.95 -1.02
C PHE A 20 -9.45 4.24 0.16
N TRP A 21 -10.72 4.59 0.39
CA TRP A 21 -11.59 3.93 1.37
C TRP A 21 -12.96 3.60 0.78
N HIS A 22 -13.41 2.36 0.99
CA HIS A 22 -14.74 1.88 0.65
C HIS A 22 -15.53 1.50 1.92
N PRO A 23 -16.38 2.41 2.45
CA PRO A 23 -16.97 2.27 3.78
C PRO A 23 -17.86 1.04 3.93
N ASN A 24 -18.65 0.70 2.91
CA ASN A 24 -19.62 -0.39 3.01
C ASN A 24 -18.99 -1.79 2.99
N ASN A 25 -17.75 -1.89 2.50
CA ASN A 25 -17.06 -3.17 2.35
C ASN A 25 -15.83 -3.26 3.27
N GLY A 26 -15.55 -2.20 4.04
CA GLY A 26 -14.36 -2.13 4.89
C GLY A 26 -13.04 -2.23 4.13
N ILE A 27 -12.98 -1.79 2.86
CA ILE A 27 -11.77 -1.91 2.02
C ILE A 27 -10.98 -0.61 2.11
N ALA A 28 -9.76 -0.70 2.63
CA ALA A 28 -8.77 0.37 2.62
C ALA A 28 -7.66 0.02 1.63
N MET A 29 -7.19 0.99 0.86
CA MET A 29 -6.10 0.81 -0.09
C MET A 29 -5.08 1.94 0.02
N GLU A 30 -3.82 1.55 -0.09
CA GLU A 30 -2.67 2.45 -0.19
C GLU A 30 -1.89 2.14 -1.46
N ILE A 31 -1.64 3.18 -2.25
CA ILE A 31 -0.85 3.11 -3.47
C ILE A 31 0.58 3.50 -3.13
N MET A 32 1.42 2.48 -3.07
CA MET A 32 2.82 2.63 -2.80
C MET A 32 3.52 3.06 -4.08
N GLY A 33 3.86 4.35 -4.12
CA GLY A 33 4.78 4.88 -5.09
C GLY A 33 6.22 4.48 -4.77
N TYR A 34 7.14 5.32 -5.24
CA TYR A 34 8.57 5.09 -5.11
C TYR A 34 9.13 5.53 -3.75
N ARG A 35 8.79 4.81 -2.69
CA ARG A 35 9.09 5.23 -1.32
C ARG A 35 10.09 4.33 -0.60
N ALA A 36 10.55 4.77 0.56
CA ALA A 36 11.45 4.01 1.41
C ALA A 36 10.71 2.85 2.11
N ASP A 37 11.42 1.77 2.41
CA ASP A 37 10.86 0.49 2.89
C ASP A 37 10.07 0.63 4.20
N ASP A 38 10.39 1.65 5.00
CA ASP A 38 9.72 2.00 6.27
C ASP A 38 8.27 2.48 6.05
N GLU A 39 7.97 3.09 4.91
CA GLU A 39 6.63 3.54 4.60
C GLU A 39 5.65 2.37 4.43
N VAL A 40 6.11 1.22 3.93
CA VAL A 40 5.26 0.02 3.82
C VAL A 40 4.77 -0.45 5.18
N TYR A 41 5.65 -0.48 6.18
CA TYR A 41 5.25 -0.84 7.55
C TYR A 41 4.29 0.19 8.14
N LYS A 42 4.55 1.48 7.93
CA LYS A 42 3.67 2.56 8.40
C LYS A 42 2.26 2.41 7.83
N ASP A 43 2.12 2.11 6.55
CA ASP A 43 0.83 1.99 5.88
C ASP A 43 0.09 0.71 6.29
N LEU A 44 0.81 -0.41 6.49
CA LEU A 44 0.24 -1.63 7.08
C LEU A 44 -0.33 -1.39 8.48
N LEU A 45 0.37 -0.62 9.32
CA LEU A 45 -0.10 -0.30 10.67
C LEU A 45 -1.43 0.46 10.67
N LYS A 46 -1.70 1.29 9.65
CA LYS A 46 -2.99 1.96 9.51
C LYS A 46 -4.14 0.96 9.38
N PHE A 47 -3.97 -0.09 8.57
CA PHE A 47 -5.00 -1.13 8.39
C PHE A 47 -5.33 -1.85 9.69
N HIS A 48 -4.35 -2.05 10.56
CA HIS A 48 -4.56 -2.68 11.85
C HIS A 48 -5.20 -1.74 12.89
N VAL A 49 -4.85 -0.46 12.87
CA VAL A 49 -5.35 0.52 13.83
C VAL A 49 -6.79 0.94 13.53
N HIS A 50 -7.18 0.99 12.25
CA HIS A 50 -8.53 1.36 11.86
C HIS A 50 -9.51 0.19 11.99
N ALA A 51 -10.36 0.21 13.01
CA ALA A 51 -11.27 -0.89 13.35
C ALA A 51 -12.27 -1.29 12.26
N GLU A 52 -12.62 -0.38 11.34
CA GLU A 52 -13.56 -0.68 10.24
C GLU A 52 -12.88 -1.39 9.06
N THR A 53 -11.54 -1.47 9.04
CA THR A 53 -10.81 -2.12 7.95
C THR A 53 -10.98 -3.64 8.03
N ALA A 54 -11.78 -4.18 7.12
CA ALA A 54 -11.91 -5.61 6.91
C ALA A 54 -10.85 -6.12 5.92
N VAL A 55 -10.53 -5.32 4.90
CA VAL A 55 -9.56 -5.67 3.86
C VAL A 55 -8.58 -4.52 3.68
N GLY A 56 -7.29 -4.78 3.92
CA GLY A 56 -6.21 -3.85 3.59
C GLY A 56 -5.57 -4.24 2.27
N VAL A 57 -5.46 -3.30 1.33
CA VAL A 57 -4.82 -3.52 0.02
C VAL A 57 -3.58 -2.63 -0.10
N LEU A 58 -2.43 -3.26 -0.31
CA LEU A 58 -1.21 -2.57 -0.72
C LEU A 58 -1.02 -2.72 -2.21
N TRP A 59 -1.05 -1.61 -2.93
CA TRP A 59 -0.71 -1.59 -4.35
C TRP A 59 0.74 -1.13 -4.52
N VAL A 60 1.66 -2.03 -4.87
CA VAL A 60 3.12 -1.81 -4.79
C VAL A 60 3.80 -1.97 -6.14
N SER A 61 4.72 -1.05 -6.48
CA SER A 61 5.54 -1.24 -7.67
C SER A 61 6.45 -2.46 -7.51
N ARG A 62 6.46 -3.35 -8.50
CA ARG A 62 7.32 -4.54 -8.48
C ARG A 62 8.79 -4.16 -8.37
N TYR A 63 9.15 -3.11 -9.10
CA TYR A 63 10.50 -2.61 -9.18
C TYR A 63 10.66 -1.21 -8.60
N LYS A 64 11.89 -0.93 -8.19
CA LYS A 64 12.39 0.38 -7.77
C LYS A 64 13.74 0.62 -8.44
N TRP A 65 13.89 1.72 -9.16
CA TRP A 65 15.19 2.16 -9.66
C TRP A 65 16.06 2.81 -8.58
N ILE A 66 17.26 2.30 -8.41
CA ILE A 66 18.25 2.84 -7.50
C ILE A 66 19.46 3.13 -8.36
N SER A 67 19.90 4.39 -8.41
CA SER A 67 21.05 4.80 -9.22
C SER A 67 20.95 4.33 -10.68
N ASN A 68 19.81 4.58 -11.32
CA ASN A 68 19.46 4.16 -12.70
C ASN A 68 19.45 2.63 -12.95
N GLN A 69 19.42 1.81 -11.90
CA GLN A 69 19.25 0.36 -12.03
C GLN A 69 17.92 -0.07 -11.47
N GLN A 70 17.15 -0.82 -12.25
CA GLN A 70 15.92 -1.45 -11.79
C GLN A 70 16.23 -2.56 -10.78
N THR A 71 15.61 -2.51 -9.60
CA THR A 71 15.78 -3.50 -8.53
C THR A 71 14.42 -4.02 -8.05
N ASP A 72 14.37 -5.25 -7.56
CA ASP A 72 13.16 -5.88 -6.99
C ASP A 72 13.00 -5.65 -5.48
N THR A 73 13.74 -4.67 -4.95
CA THR A 73 13.82 -4.37 -3.52
C THR A 73 12.46 -4.02 -2.92
N ASN A 74 11.64 -3.24 -3.65
CA ASN A 74 10.34 -2.78 -3.17
C ASN A 74 9.35 -3.93 -2.96
N LEU A 75 9.19 -4.80 -3.97
CA LEU A 75 8.30 -5.96 -3.85
C LEU A 75 8.78 -6.94 -2.78
N LYS A 76 10.09 -7.17 -2.68
CA LYS A 76 10.66 -8.02 -1.62
C LYS A 76 10.40 -7.45 -0.22
N ALA A 77 10.57 -6.14 -0.04
CA ALA A 77 10.28 -5.48 1.23
C ALA A 77 8.78 -5.57 1.55
N ALA A 78 7.90 -5.32 0.58
CA ALA A 78 6.46 -5.41 0.77
C ALA A 78 5.99 -6.83 1.12
N ARG A 79 6.50 -7.86 0.42
CA ARG A 79 6.19 -9.26 0.75
C ARG A 79 6.61 -9.62 2.17
N LYS A 80 7.79 -9.19 2.61
CA LYS A 80 8.25 -9.41 4.00
C LYS A 80 7.35 -8.70 5.01
N ALA A 81 6.98 -7.45 4.73
CA ALA A 81 6.14 -6.66 5.62
C ALA A 81 4.72 -7.23 5.71
N VAL A 82 4.14 -7.67 4.59
CA VAL A 82 2.82 -8.34 4.55
C VAL A 82 2.87 -9.67 5.28
N ALA A 83 3.89 -10.51 5.05
CA ALA A 83 4.03 -11.78 5.77
C ALA A 83 4.19 -11.57 7.29
N PHE A 84 4.91 -10.53 7.71
CA PHE A 84 4.99 -10.14 9.11
C PHE A 84 3.63 -9.67 9.65
N ALA A 85 2.92 -8.80 8.92
CA ALA A 85 1.61 -8.30 9.32
C ALA A 85 0.57 -9.43 9.42
N ASP A 86 0.53 -10.35 8.46
CA ASP A 86 -0.35 -11.52 8.48
C ASP A 86 -0.10 -12.40 9.73
N THR A 87 1.15 -12.48 10.18
CA THR A 87 1.51 -13.25 11.38
C THR A 87 1.12 -12.55 12.69
N TYR A 88 1.23 -11.22 12.76
CA TYR A 88 1.22 -10.48 14.04
C TYR A 88 0.12 -9.43 14.17
N MET A 89 -0.57 -9.09 13.09
CA MET A 89 -1.58 -8.03 13.05
C MET A 89 -2.93 -8.65 12.71
N ASN A 90 -3.95 -8.36 13.51
CA ASN A 90 -5.33 -8.85 13.32
C ASN A 90 -6.06 -8.14 12.17
N VAL A 91 -5.45 -8.02 10.99
CA VAL A 91 -6.19 -7.58 9.79
C VAL A 91 -6.87 -8.81 9.21
N ASN A 92 -8.19 -8.77 9.00
CA ASN A 92 -8.93 -9.97 8.56
C ASN A 92 -8.44 -10.50 7.20
N PHE A 93 -8.03 -9.60 6.31
CA PHE A 93 -7.43 -9.94 5.03
C PHE A 93 -6.47 -8.83 4.55
N LEU A 94 -5.27 -9.23 4.12
CA LEU A 94 -4.27 -8.35 3.53
C LEU A 94 -3.95 -8.80 2.11
N GLU A 95 -4.15 -7.92 1.14
CA GLU A 95 -3.85 -8.17 -0.26
C GLU A 95 -2.66 -7.32 -0.70
N LEU A 96 -1.69 -7.95 -1.36
CA LEU A 96 -0.58 -7.27 -2.00
C LEU A 96 -0.75 -7.36 -3.51
N LEU A 97 -1.04 -6.24 -4.15
CA LEU A 97 -1.14 -6.12 -5.59
C LEU A 97 0.18 -5.55 -6.14
N PRO A 98 0.99 -6.33 -6.86
CA PRO A 98 2.13 -5.76 -7.55
C PRO A 98 1.71 -5.08 -8.86
N TYR A 99 2.43 -4.04 -9.25
CA TYR A 99 2.27 -3.42 -10.56
C TYR A 99 3.58 -3.00 -11.20
N ASP A 100 3.56 -2.90 -12.53
CA ASP A 100 4.61 -2.28 -13.33
C ASP A 100 4.11 -0.95 -13.93
N TRP A 101 5.08 -0.11 -14.29
CA TRP A 101 4.86 1.09 -15.06
C TRP A 101 5.37 0.82 -16.47
N ASP A 102 4.49 0.95 -17.46
CA ASP A 102 4.91 0.94 -18.85
C ASP A 102 4.79 2.35 -19.42
N GLU A 103 5.81 2.79 -20.16
CA GLU A 103 5.71 3.99 -20.97
C GLU A 103 4.61 3.81 -22.02
N THR A 104 3.81 4.84 -22.21
CA THR A 104 2.85 4.88 -23.32
C THR A 104 3.47 5.63 -24.50
N ASP A 105 2.83 5.54 -25.67
CA ASP A 105 3.27 6.28 -26.87
C ASP A 105 3.22 7.81 -26.67
N ASP A 106 2.44 8.29 -25.69
CA ASP A 106 2.37 9.70 -25.32
C ASP A 106 3.49 10.07 -24.33
N PRO A 107 4.37 11.04 -24.68
CA PRO A 107 5.47 11.46 -23.81
C PRO A 107 4.98 11.95 -22.45
N GLY A 108 5.54 11.38 -21.38
CA GLY A 108 5.19 11.73 -20.00
C GLY A 108 3.93 11.03 -19.48
N SER A 109 3.31 10.15 -20.27
CA SER A 109 2.21 9.30 -19.83
C SER A 109 2.70 7.87 -19.58
N TRP A 110 2.18 7.27 -18.51
CA TRP A 110 2.52 5.94 -18.05
C TRP A 110 1.24 5.17 -17.76
N ILE A 111 1.23 3.88 -18.10
CA ILE A 111 0.16 2.97 -17.71
C ILE A 111 0.63 2.09 -16.55
N LEU A 112 -0.23 1.99 -15.55
CA LEU A 112 -0.07 1.05 -14.44
C LEU A 112 -0.66 -0.29 -14.86
N ARG A 113 0.18 -1.33 -14.94
CA ARG A 113 -0.28 -2.69 -15.22
C ARG A 113 -0.19 -3.53 -13.96
N HIS A 114 -1.33 -4.06 -13.53
CA HIS A 114 -1.34 -5.10 -12.52
C HIS A 114 -0.58 -6.33 -13.06
N VAL A 115 0.25 -6.91 -12.20
CA VAL A 115 1.00 -8.13 -12.49
C VAL A 115 0.62 -9.17 -11.46
N GLU A 116 0.43 -10.42 -11.86
CA GLU A 116 0.18 -11.49 -10.90
C GLU A 116 1.39 -11.65 -9.96
N ALA A 117 1.09 -11.88 -8.67
CA ALA A 117 2.09 -12.01 -7.61
C ALA A 117 2.86 -13.34 -7.67
#